data_AF-A0A920V5K2-F1
#
_entry.id   AF-A0A920V5K2-F1
#
_cell.length_a   1.000
_cell.length_b   1.000
_cell.length_c   1.000
_cell.angle_alpha   90.00
_cell.angle_beta   90.00
_cell.angle_gamma   90.00
#
_symmetry.space_group_name_H-M   'P 1'
#
loop_
_entity.id
_entity.type
_entity.pdbx_description
1 polymer ?
#
loop_
_entity_poly.entity_id
_entity_poly.type
_entity_poly.pdbx_seq_one_letter_code
_entity_poly.pdbx_strand_id
1 'polypeptide(L)'
;MMMAATEGAMAFTKGLGAVHSMSHACGANQELRLHHGTLNGVILPTIIRFNKSHVGDKYERISRSMGLPESSDLAEVVENLNNQIGCLEI
;
A
#
# COMPACT_ATOMS: atom_id res chain seq x y z
N MET A 1 4.33 1.59 15.80
CA MET A 1 4.19 2.45 14.61
C MET A 1 5.45 3.24 14.27
N MET A 2 6.07 4.01 15.19
CA MET A 2 7.25 4.84 14.87
C MET A 2 8.42 4.03 14.26
N MET A 3 8.81 2.90 14.86
CA MET A 3 9.87 2.03 14.31
C MET A 3 9.54 1.53 12.89
N ALA A 4 8.32 1.02 12.68
CA ALA A 4 7.87 0.53 11.39
C ALA A 4 7.90 1.61 10.30
N ALA A 5 7.54 2.86 10.64
CA ALA A 5 7.62 3.99 9.71
C ALA A 5 9.07 4.31 9.32
N THR A 6 10.00 4.30 10.29
CA THR A 6 11.44 4.53 10.04
C THR A 6 12.03 3.43 9.17
N GLU A 7 11.76 2.17 9.47
CA GLU A 7 12.22 1.02 8.67
C GLU A 7 11.64 1.06 7.24
N GLY A 8 10.36 1.42 7.10
CA GLY A 8 9.74 1.64 5.79
C GLY A 8 10.45 2.72 4.98
N ALA A 9 10.77 3.86 5.59
CA ALA A 9 11.53 4.93 4.93
C ALA A 9 12.93 4.48 4.50
N MET A 10 13.61 3.66 5.31
CA MET A 10 14.91 3.06 4.93
C MET A 10 14.77 2.13 3.72
N ALA A 11 13.68 1.37 3.62
CA ALA A 11 13.41 0.50 2.47
C ALA A 11 13.14 1.31 1.17
N PHE A 12 12.52 2.49 1.28
CA PHE A 12 12.19 3.36 0.13
C PHE A 12 13.41 3.94 -0.58
N THR A 13 14.60 3.89 0.03
CA THR A 13 15.85 4.32 -0.61
C THR A 13 16.16 3.60 -1.92
N LYS A 14 15.56 2.41 -2.14
CA LYS A 14 15.63 1.66 -3.40
C LYS A 14 14.63 2.13 -4.48
N GLY A 15 13.89 3.20 -4.20
CA GLY A 15 12.81 3.71 -5.05
C GLY A 15 11.45 3.16 -4.66
N LEU A 16 10.43 3.78 -5.24
CA LEU A 16 9.01 3.45 -5.06
C LEU A 16 8.38 3.09 -6.41
N GLY A 17 7.13 2.64 -6.38
CA GLY A 17 6.40 2.19 -7.57
C GLY A 17 5.10 2.96 -7.83
N ALA A 18 4.23 2.32 -8.62
CA ALA A 18 3.00 2.90 -9.16
C ALA A 18 2.08 3.54 -8.11
N VAL A 19 2.03 3.02 -6.87
CA VAL A 19 1.22 3.61 -5.78
C VAL A 19 1.58 5.09 -5.56
N HIS A 20 2.87 5.41 -5.42
CA HIS A 20 3.31 6.78 -5.18
C HIS A 20 3.17 7.65 -6.43
N SER A 21 3.48 7.11 -7.61
CA SER A 21 3.30 7.83 -8.88
C SER A 21 1.85 8.27 -9.08
N MET A 22 0.89 7.38 -8.83
CA MET A 22 -0.53 7.70 -8.90
C MET A 22 -0.96 8.69 -7.81
N SER A 23 -0.49 8.51 -6.57
CA SER A 23 -0.78 9.47 -5.48
C SER A 23 -0.29 10.88 -5.80
N HIS A 24 0.88 11.03 -6.44
CA HIS A 24 1.37 12.35 -6.88
C HIS A 24 0.52 12.93 -8.01
N ALA A 25 0.14 12.11 -9.00
CA ALA A 25 -0.71 12.57 -10.10
C ALA A 25 -2.11 12.99 -9.62
N CYS A 26 -2.76 12.20 -8.76
CA CYS A 26 -4.04 12.55 -8.16
C CYS A 26 -3.94 13.75 -7.23
N GLY A 27 -2.89 13.80 -6.39
CA GLY A 27 -2.64 14.90 -5.47
C GLY A 27 -2.20 16.21 -6.13
N ALA A 28 -1.88 16.21 -7.43
CA ALA A 28 -1.57 17.44 -8.16
C ALA A 28 -2.76 18.39 -8.24
N ASN A 29 -4.00 17.86 -8.23
CA ASN A 29 -5.20 18.68 -8.13
C ASN A 29 -5.43 19.13 -6.68
N GLN A 30 -5.03 20.37 -6.39
CA GLN A 30 -5.13 20.97 -5.05
C GLN A 30 -6.57 21.29 -4.62
N GLU A 31 -7.53 21.39 -5.56
CA GLU A 31 -8.93 21.67 -5.24
C GLU A 31 -9.57 20.52 -4.47
N LEU A 32 -9.13 19.28 -4.74
CA LEU A 32 -9.62 18.07 -4.10
C LEU A 32 -9.05 17.87 -2.68
N ARG A 33 -8.00 18.62 -2.31
CA ARG A 33 -7.37 18.59 -0.97
C ARG A 33 -7.05 17.18 -0.46
N LEU A 34 -6.61 16.30 -1.36
CA LEU A 34 -6.38 14.89 -1.06
C LEU A 34 -5.12 14.69 -0.23
N HIS A 35 -5.24 13.96 0.87
CA HIS A 35 -4.11 13.64 1.73
C HIS A 35 -3.27 12.49 1.13
N HIS A 36 -1.95 12.71 1.01
CA HIS A 36 -1.05 11.76 0.33
C HIS A 36 -1.07 10.35 0.95
N GLY A 37 -1.08 10.25 2.28
CA GLY A 37 -1.14 8.97 2.97
C GLY A 37 -2.43 8.19 2.66
N THR A 38 -3.56 8.91 2.61
CA THR A 38 -4.86 8.31 2.28
C THR A 38 -4.88 7.81 0.84
N LEU A 39 -4.40 8.62 -0.11
CA LEU A 39 -4.29 8.19 -1.51
C LEU A 39 -3.47 6.90 -1.66
N ASN A 40 -2.30 6.84 -1.02
CA ASN A 40 -1.48 5.62 -1.05
C ASN A 40 -2.24 4.41 -0.48
N GLY A 41 -2.97 4.59 0.63
CA GLY A 41 -3.79 3.54 1.24
C GLY A 41 -4.88 3.03 0.31
N VAL A 42 -5.64 3.93 -0.33
CA VAL A 42 -6.73 3.58 -1.26
C VAL A 42 -6.22 2.92 -2.54
N ILE A 43 -5.07 3.36 -3.06
CA ILE A 43 -4.49 2.86 -4.32
C ILE A 43 -3.80 1.51 -4.14
N LEU A 44 -3.24 1.25 -2.95
CA LEU A 44 -2.37 0.09 -2.70
C LEU A 44 -2.99 -1.27 -3.07
N PRO A 45 -4.24 -1.62 -2.68
CA PRO A 45 -4.86 -2.90 -3.04
C PRO A 45 -4.91 -3.15 -4.56
N THR A 46 -5.25 -2.11 -5.32
CA THR A 46 -5.34 -2.18 -6.79
C THR A 46 -3.97 -2.45 -7.40
N ILE A 47 -2.92 -1.79 -6.90
CA ILE A 47 -1.55 -2.02 -7.39
C ILE A 47 -1.00 -3.38 -6.95
N ILE A 48 -1.39 -3.89 -5.78
CA ILE A 48 -1.07 -5.27 -5.37
C ILE A 48 -1.65 -6.26 -6.38
N ARG A 49 -2.94 -6.12 -6.74
CA ARG A 49 -3.58 -6.98 -7.76
C ARG A 49 -2.90 -6.86 -9.12
N PHE A 50 -2.61 -5.65 -9.56
CA PHE A 50 -1.94 -5.38 -10.84
C PHE A 50 -0.55 -6.04 -10.93
N ASN A 51 0.22 -6.02 -9.85
CA ASN A 51 1.58 -6.55 -9.82
C ASN A 51 1.65 -8.07 -9.57
N LYS A 52 0.54 -8.74 -9.23
CA LYS A 52 0.52 -10.15 -8.75
C LYS A 52 1.29 -11.12 -9.65
N SER A 53 1.22 -10.97 -10.97
CA SER A 53 1.93 -11.84 -11.93
C SER A 53 3.40 -11.47 -12.20
N HIS A 54 3.91 -10.38 -11.62
CA HIS A 54 5.23 -9.82 -11.93
C HIS A 54 6.21 -9.82 -10.74
N VAL A 55 5.77 -10.28 -9.56
CA VAL A 55 6.53 -10.13 -8.31
C VAL A 55 7.16 -11.42 -7.79
N GLY A 56 6.88 -12.57 -8.42
CA GLY A 56 7.35 -13.88 -7.95
C GLY A 56 6.87 -14.19 -6.53
N ASP A 57 7.79 -14.64 -5.68
CA ASP A 57 7.55 -15.05 -4.28
C ASP A 57 7.41 -13.89 -3.29
N LYS A 58 7.55 -12.63 -3.73
CA LYS A 58 7.60 -11.47 -2.83
C LYS A 58 6.33 -11.31 -1.99
N TYR A 59 5.16 -11.65 -2.53
CA TYR A 59 3.90 -11.57 -1.78
C TYR A 59 3.77 -12.64 -0.72
N GLU A 60 4.21 -13.87 -1.00
CA GLU A 60 4.28 -14.94 0.01
C GLU A 60 5.20 -14.54 1.17
N ARG A 61 6.35 -13.92 0.85
CA ARG A 61 7.28 -13.39 1.86
C ARG A 61 6.67 -12.28 2.70
N ILE A 62 5.91 -11.37 2.08
CA ILE A 62 5.18 -10.32 2.82
C ILE A 62 4.13 -10.95 3.73
N SER A 63 3.32 -11.89 3.23
CA SER A 63 2.33 -12.62 4.04
C SER A 63 2.98 -13.29 5.24
N ARG A 64 4.11 -13.99 5.05
CA ARG A 64 4.87 -14.62 6.14
C ARG A 64 5.36 -13.60 7.16
N SER A 65 5.91 -12.46 6.71
CA SER A 65 6.35 -11.38 7.62
C SER A 65 5.19 -10.72 8.39
N MET A 66 3.98 -10.76 7.85
CA MET A 66 2.76 -10.28 8.52
C MET A 66 2.10 -11.35 9.42
N GLY A 67 2.66 -12.57 9.50
CA GLY A 67 2.06 -13.69 10.25
C GLY A 67 0.80 -14.27 9.59
N LEU A 68 0.64 -14.07 8.28
CA LEU A 68 -0.49 -14.53 7.48
C LEU A 68 -0.15 -15.83 6.73
N PRO A 69 -1.16 -16.64 6.36
CA PRO A 69 -0.98 -17.73 5.39
C PRO A 69 -0.32 -17.25 4.09
N GLU A 70 0.55 -18.05 3.51
CA GLU A 70 1.25 -17.66 2.26
C GLU A 70 0.28 -17.47 1.09
N SER A 71 -0.85 -18.17 1.11
CA SER A 71 -1.95 -18.06 0.15
C SER A 71 -2.87 -16.86 0.40
N SER A 72 -2.59 -16.00 1.38
CA SER A 72 -3.43 -14.83 1.67
C SER A 72 -3.49 -13.85 0.49
N ASP A 73 -4.69 -13.33 0.22
CA ASP A 73 -4.84 -12.21 -0.71
C ASP A 73 -4.44 -10.91 -0.02
N LEU A 74 -3.21 -10.45 -0.27
CA LEU A 74 -2.70 -9.21 0.33
C LEU A 74 -3.52 -7.98 -0.04
N ALA A 75 -4.19 -7.96 -1.20
CA ALA A 75 -5.02 -6.83 -1.57
C ALA A 75 -6.27 -6.78 -0.68
N GLU A 76 -6.91 -7.92 -0.46
CA GLU A 76 -8.05 -8.05 0.46
C GLU A 76 -7.65 -7.73 1.91
N VAL A 77 -6.47 -8.17 2.35
CA VAL A 77 -5.94 -7.85 3.69
C VAL A 77 -5.79 -6.34 3.88
N VAL A 78 -5.24 -5.64 2.88
CA VAL A 78 -5.10 -4.17 2.94
C VAL A 78 -6.46 -3.47 2.88
N GLU A 79 -7.41 -3.96 2.07
CA GLU A 79 -8.78 -3.41 2.03
C GLU A 79 -9.49 -3.54 3.36
N ASN A 80 -9.40 -4.71 3.98
CA ASN A 80 -9.96 -4.96 5.31
C ASN A 80 -9.32 -4.05 6.35
N LEU A 81 -7.99 -3.86 6.31
CA LEU A 81 -7.31 -2.94 7.21
C LEU A 81 -7.75 -1.49 6.98
N ASN A 82 -7.84 -1.05 5.73
CA ASN A 82 -8.31 0.30 5.38
C ASN A 82 -9.72 0.57 5.93
N ASN A 83 -10.63 -0.40 5.83
CA ASN A 83 -11.96 -0.31 6.40
C ASN A 83 -11.92 -0.25 7.93
N GLN A 84 -11.11 -1.10 8.57
CA GLN A 84 -10.98 -1.14 10.03
C GLN A 84 -10.47 0.17 10.64
N ILE A 85 -9.59 0.90 9.93
CA ILE A 85 -9.00 2.16 10.41
C ILE A 85 -9.73 3.41 9.88
N GLY A 86 -10.86 3.25 9.20
CA GLY A 86 -11.67 4.37 8.68
C GLY A 86 -11.02 5.13 7.51
N CYS A 87 -10.11 4.50 6.77
CA CYS A 87 -9.37 5.16 5.68
C CYS A 87 -10.27 5.57 4.50
N LEU A 88 -11.42 4.91 4.33
CA LEU A 88 -12.39 5.13 3.26
C LEU A 88 -13.66 5.87 3.71
N GLU A 89 -13.77 6.27 4.99
CA GLU A 89 -14.97 6.94 5.54
C GLU A 89 -14.87 8.49 5.50
N ILE A 90 -14.19 9.04 4.49
CA ILE A 90 -13.94 10.50 4.35
C ILE A 90 -14.86 11.11 3.30
#